data_AF-A0A9E0TSG4-F1
#
_entry.id   AF-A0A9E0TSG4-F1
#
_cell.length_a   1.000
_cell.length_b   1.000
_cell.length_c   1.000
_cell.angle_alpha   90.00
_cell.angle_beta   90.00
_cell.angle_gamma   90.00
#
_symmetry.space_group_name_H-M   'P 1'
#
loop_
_entity.id
_entity.type
_entity.pdbx_description
1 polymer ?
#
loop_
_entity_poly.entity_id
_entity_poly.type
_entity_poly.pdbx_seq_one_letter_code
_entity_poly.pdbx_strand_id
1 'polypeptide(L)'
;MRAHQDIFHIEKMAEVLKISRSGYYRFLQRPPTVEKLNLLTQIKMIFEENKGRYGAPRIHAELKKQGIHTSRHHVEKLKKMA
;
A
#
# COMPACT_ATOMS: atom_id res chain seq x y z
N MET A 1 -8.25 -26.47 -10.04
CA MET A 1 -9.45 -26.10 -9.27
C MET A 1 -9.06 -25.29 -8.03
N ARG A 2 -9.15 -23.96 -8.09
CA ARG A 2 -9.12 -23.07 -6.92
C ARG A 2 -10.00 -21.86 -7.24
N ALA A 3 -11.32 -22.01 -7.15
CA ALA A 3 -12.22 -20.98 -7.69
C ALA A 3 -13.51 -20.72 -6.90
N HIS A 4 -13.69 -21.24 -5.67
CA HIS A 4 -14.99 -21.11 -5.00
C HIS A 4 -14.98 -20.74 -3.51
N GLN A 5 -13.81 -20.49 -2.89
CA GLN A 5 -13.79 -20.10 -1.45
C GLN A 5 -13.89 -18.58 -1.22
N ASP A 6 -13.46 -17.74 -2.16
CA ASP A 6 -13.47 -16.27 -1.98
C ASP A 6 -14.81 -15.61 -2.39
N ILE A 7 -15.59 -16.26 -3.26
CA ILE A 7 -16.80 -15.65 -3.87
C ILE A 7 -17.88 -15.36 -2.81
N PHE A 8 -18.09 -16.27 -1.86
CA PHE A 8 -19.05 -16.08 -0.77
C PHE A 8 -18.63 -14.96 0.21
N HIS A 9 -17.33 -14.73 0.39
CA HIS A 9 -16.81 -13.61 1.18
C HIS A 9 -16.99 -12.28 0.45
N ILE A 10 -16.86 -12.28 -0.88
CA ILE A 10 -16.96 -11.07 -1.70
C ILE A 10 -18.40 -10.55 -1.74
N GLU A 11 -19.40 -11.42 -1.82
CA GLU A 11 -20.81 -11.00 -1.76
C GLU A 11 -21.15 -10.32 -0.43
N LYS A 12 -20.72 -10.90 0.68
CA LYS A 12 -20.87 -10.29 2.01
C LYS A 12 -20.11 -8.97 2.13
N MET A 13 -18.89 -8.89 1.61
CA MET A 13 -18.11 -7.63 1.61
C MET A 13 -18.78 -6.55 0.77
N ALA A 14 -19.30 -6.91 -0.41
CA ALA A 14 -20.02 -5.99 -1.30
C ALA A 14 -21.34 -5.51 -0.67
N GLU A 15 -22.06 -6.38 0.02
CA GLU A 15 -23.28 -6.05 0.78
C GLU A 15 -22.99 -5.10 1.95
N VAL A 16 -21.97 -5.40 2.77
CA VAL A 16 -21.54 -4.54 3.89
C VAL A 16 -21.13 -3.14 3.40
N LEU A 17 -20.42 -3.09 2.27
CA LEU A 17 -19.99 -1.84 1.65
C LEU A 17 -21.09 -1.19 0.77
N LYS A 18 -22.26 -1.82 0.63
CA LYS A 18 -23.38 -1.40 -0.23
C LYS A 18 -22.97 -1.08 -1.68
N ILE A 19 -22.08 -1.90 -2.25
CA ILE A 19 -21.61 -1.78 -3.64
C ILE A 19 -21.90 -3.07 -4.41
N SER A 20 -21.90 -3.02 -5.74
CA SER A 20 -21.99 -4.23 -6.56
C SER A 20 -20.70 -5.07 -6.47
N ARG A 21 -20.80 -6.38 -6.76
CA ARG A 21 -19.62 -7.27 -6.87
C ARG A 21 -18.56 -6.71 -7.84
N SER A 22 -19.00 -6.17 -8.98
CA SER A 22 -18.13 -5.53 -9.96
C SER A 22 -17.50 -4.23 -9.41
N GLY A 23 -18.23 -3.48 -8.58
CA GLY A 23 -17.71 -2.34 -7.83
C GLY A 23 -16.65 -2.74 -6.80
N TYR A 24 -16.84 -3.87 -6.12
CA TYR A 24 -15.84 -4.42 -5.19
C TYR A 24 -14.54 -4.82 -5.90
N TYR A 25 -14.63 -5.51 -7.04
CA TYR A 25 -13.43 -5.80 -7.85
C TYR A 25 -12.77 -4.53 -8.39
N ARG A 26 -13.54 -3.52 -8.80
CA ARG A 26 -13.00 -2.22 -9.22
C ARG A 26 -12.29 -1.50 -8.08
N PHE A 27 -12.82 -1.59 -6.86
CA PHE A 27 -12.18 -1.06 -5.67
C PHE A 27 -10.84 -1.76 -5.38
N LEU A 28 -10.81 -3.10 -5.48
CA LEU A 28 -9.60 -3.89 -5.29
C LEU A 28 -8.54 -3.65 -6.38
N GLN A 29 -8.95 -3.49 -7.63
CA GLN A 29 -8.06 -3.24 -8.77
C GLN A 29 -7.73 -1.76 -8.96
N ARG A 30 -8.16 -0.88 -8.05
CA ARG A 30 -7.92 0.55 -8.19
C ARG A 30 -6.40 0.80 -8.20
N PRO A 31 -5.86 1.40 -9.28
CA PRO A 31 -4.43 1.65 -9.36
C PRO A 31 -4.01 2.59 -8.23
N PRO A 32 -2.77 2.44 -7.72
CA PRO A 32 -2.23 3.37 -6.72
C PRO A 32 -2.26 4.80 -7.27
N THR A 33 -2.56 5.76 -6.40
CA THR A 33 -2.51 7.18 -6.75
C THR A 33 -1.05 7.59 -7.05
N VAL A 34 -0.88 8.65 -7.84
CA VAL A 34 0.44 9.22 -8.16
C VAL A 34 1.24 9.52 -6.89
N GLU A 35 0.60 10.07 -5.86
CA GLU A 35 1.22 10.33 -4.55
C GLU A 35 1.75 9.05 -3.89
N LYS A 36 0.98 7.96 -3.95
CA LYS A 36 1.39 6.67 -3.37
C LYS A 36 2.55 6.06 -4.14
N LEU A 37 2.56 6.18 -5.46
CA LEU A 37 3.67 5.76 -6.31
C LEU A 37 4.93 6.58 -6.00
N ASN A 38 4.82 7.90 -5.92
CA ASN A 38 5.93 8.78 -5.57
C ASN A 38 6.52 8.44 -4.19
N LEU A 39 5.65 8.19 -3.19
CA LEU A 39 6.09 7.78 -1.87
C LEU A 39 6.81 6.43 -1.88
N LEU A 40 6.30 5.45 -2.64
CA LEU A 40 6.98 4.15 -2.82
C LEU A 40 8.36 4.31 -3.46
N THR A 41 8.47 5.15 -4.50
CA THR A 41 9.75 5.45 -5.15
C THR A 41 10.74 6.08 -4.17
N GLN A 42 10.31 7.08 -3.39
CA GLN A 42 11.17 7.72 -2.37
C GLN A 42 11.64 6.72 -1.30
N ILE A 43 10.74 5.85 -0.82
CA ILE A 43 11.09 4.78 0.13
C ILE A 43 12.15 3.84 -0.47
N LYS A 44 12.01 3.45 -1.75
CA LYS A 44 12.97 2.59 -2.44
C LYS A 44 14.33 3.27 -2.60
N MET A 45 14.36 4.52 -3.05
CA MET A 45 15.61 5.28 -3.20
C MET A 45 16.36 5.38 -1.87
N ILE A 46 15.69 5.80 -0.78
CA ILE A 46 16.32 5.89 0.55
C ILE A 46 16.84 4.52 1.02
N PHE A 47 16.09 3.45 0.74
CA PHE A 47 16.52 2.09 1.10
C PHE A 47 17.78 1.66 0.33
N GLU A 48 17.83 1.91 -0.99
CA GLU A 48 18.94 1.56 -1.87
C GLU A 48 20.19 2.41 -1.59
N GLU A 49 20.05 3.73 -1.42
CA GLU A 49 21.12 4.65 -1.02
C GLU A 49 21.80 4.20 0.28
N ASN A 50 21.02 3.67 1.21
CA ASN A 50 21.50 3.17 2.49
C ASN A 50 21.82 1.67 2.46
N LYS A 51 21.99 1.08 1.28
CA LYS A 51 22.40 -0.32 1.04
C LYS A 51 21.52 -1.33 1.77
N GLY A 52 20.22 -1.04 1.85
CA GLY A 52 19.23 -1.88 2.50
C GLY A 52 19.28 -1.93 4.04
N ARG A 53 20.15 -1.14 4.68
CA ARG A 53 20.33 -1.16 6.14
C ARG A 53 19.20 -0.46 6.88
N TYR A 54 18.51 0.46 6.21
CA TYR A 54 17.51 1.30 6.85
C TYR A 54 16.17 0.57 6.95
N GLY A 55 15.73 0.37 8.19
CA GLY A 55 14.37 -0.02 8.50
C GLY A 55 13.40 1.17 8.37
N ALA A 56 12.11 0.89 8.46
CA ALA A 56 11.06 1.90 8.40
C ALA A 56 11.23 3.10 9.36
N PRO A 57 11.80 2.96 10.58
CA PRO A 57 12.06 4.13 11.43
C PRO A 57 13.03 5.14 10.81
N ARG A 58 14.11 4.64 10.19
CA ARG A 58 15.14 5.50 9.57
C ARG A 58 14.66 6.08 8.25
N ILE A 59 13.95 5.28 7.46
CA ILE A 59 13.31 5.75 6.21
C ILE A 59 12.30 6.85 6.53
N HIS A 60 11.45 6.67 7.54
CA HIS A 60 10.47 7.68 7.95
C HIS A 60 11.15 8.98 8.41
N ALA A 61 12.24 8.90 9.17
CA ALA A 61 13.01 10.07 9.57
C ALA A 61 13.56 10.83 8.36
N GLU A 62 14.05 10.12 7.34
CA GLU A 62 14.59 10.74 6.13
C GLU A 62 13.49 11.36 5.26
N LEU A 63 12.35 10.68 5.08
CA LEU A 63 11.17 11.25 4.44
C LEU A 63 10.70 12.53 5.13
N LYS A 64 10.70 12.55 6.48
CA LYS A 64 10.33 13.74 7.25
C LYS A 64 11.30 14.91 7.01
N LYS A 65 12.61 14.64 6.90
CA LYS A 65 13.61 15.67 6.55
C LYS A 65 13.40 16.23 5.14
N GLN A 66 12.94 15.40 4.21
CA GLN A 66 12.56 15.81 2.86
C GLN A 66 11.21 16.55 2.79
N GLY A 67 10.57 16.82 3.94
CA GLY A 67 9.28 17.50 4.02
C GLY A 67 8.07 16.60 3.72
N ILE A 68 8.28 15.29 3.51
CA ILE A 68 7.21 14.34 3.20
C ILE A 68 6.53 13.91 4.49
N HIS A 69 5.26 14.27 4.64
CA HIS A 69 4.47 13.94 5.80
C HIS A 69 3.80 12.58 5.62
N THR A 70 4.29 11.57 6.33
CA THR A 70 3.71 10.22 6.35
C THR A 70 3.86 9.60 7.73
N SER A 71 3.04 8.60 8.06
CA SER A 71 3.18 7.89 9.35
C SER A 71 4.19 6.75 9.24
N ARG A 72 4.89 6.45 10.35
CA ARG A 72 5.82 5.31 10.40
C ARG A 72 5.15 3.99 10.00
N HIS A 73 3.93 3.73 10.47
CA HIS A 73 3.17 2.53 10.10
C HIS A 73 2.87 2.47 8.59
N HIS A 74 2.60 3.62 7.96
CA HIS A 74 2.40 3.70 6.52
C HIS A 74 3.69 3.32 5.76
N VAL A 75 4.85 3.81 6.20
CA VAL A 75 6.17 3.43 5.64
C VAL A 75 6.44 1.94 5.83
N GLU A 76 6.13 1.36 7.01
CA GLU A 76 6.26 -0.07 7.27
C GLU A 76 5.42 -0.91 6.30
N LYS A 77 4.16 -0.51 6.07
CA LYS A 77 3.27 -1.19 5.13
C LYS A 77 3.77 -1.08 3.70
N LEU A 78 4.16 0.12 3.26
CA LEU A 78 4.65 0.33 1.89
C LEU A 78 5.97 -0.37 1.63
N LYS A 79 6.91 -0.39 2.60
CA LYS A 79 8.17 -1.13 2.47
C LYS A 79 7.93 -2.64 2.26
N LYS A 80 6.90 -3.23 2.87
CA LYS A 80 6.54 -4.64 2.65
C LYS A 80 5.96 -4.91 1.25
N MET A 81 5.40 -3.88 0.61
CA MET A 81 4.82 -3.96 -0.74
C MET A 81 5.81 -3.57 -1.84
N ALA A 82 6.91 -2.91 -1.47
CA ALA A 82 7.97 -2.39 -2.33
C ALA A 82 8.93 -3.51 -2.73
#